data_AF-A0A838MIV3-F1
#
_entry.id   AF-A0A838MIV3-F1
#
_cell.length_a   1.000
_cell.length_b   1.000
_cell.length_c   1.000
_cell.angle_alpha   90.00
_cell.angle_beta   90.00
_cell.angle_gamma   90.00
#
_symmetry.space_group_name_H-M   'P 1'
#
loop_
_entity.id
_entity.type
_entity.pdbx_description
1 polymer ?
#
loop_
_entity_poly.entity_id
_entity_poly.type
_entity_poly.pdbx_seq_one_letter_code
_entity_poly.pdbx_strand_id
1 'polypeptide(L)'
;MLFSFFHYITWMVSNIIGKLFLNLKASGKENLKNLDSGGALFVANHQGRFDPFLIGASIPFSYFSKIKCFRYQTYYKFITERWYGLFIWLMGAYPVYPGSGPLEKVLEKTVKILKDNQSVLIFPEGKLSQYFDPANAKPGIGYLAKNLNPLIVPVFIKNTHNIKFLEFILRKRRVRITFGQPFRWQDIALPEAEYGEIARRIMGRVGEVFKFNINKNEFFKTLKAEDFGGEHSKRNIFFIMVLWLVSALALITNLIEILFIKLFKNRKAPIKKIMWELGRDKNHISSLFVDRFSEYNHKSKHGAAGWKSLEIFYNYHIKVKPYLKNNLEGKLTRFWIEKMENRQAVANRFKIVINLLIKSFDDFKNEPEIRIVSIAAGSAQAIIEAVKRRKNINIKIILIDLDNTAIEEARINAKAAGLENKFLFINNSTKILEEVCDKFKPQIIEMVGFLDYRPKEKAIRLISRIKDILPENGIFITCNIRKNREKIFLDWVLLWPMVYRSREELFKLILEAGFKKEKVEIISEPFCIHNLAFCKK
;
A
#
# COMPACT_ATOMS: atom_id res chain seq x y z
N MET A 1 27.23 19.63 22.26
CA MET A 1 27.77 20.22 21.01
C MET A 1 28.66 19.24 20.24
N LEU A 2 29.78 18.75 20.81
CA LEU A 2 30.71 17.84 20.10
C LEU A 2 30.03 16.57 19.53
N PHE A 3 29.35 15.78 20.36
CA PHE A 3 28.64 14.58 19.90
C PHE A 3 27.50 14.89 18.92
N SER A 4 26.83 16.04 19.07
CA SER A 4 25.74 16.45 18.18
C SER A 4 26.26 16.72 16.76
N PHE A 5 27.45 17.31 16.62
CA PHE A 5 28.09 17.52 15.32
C PHE A 5 28.44 16.20 14.62
N PHE A 6 29.15 15.30 15.31
CA PHE A 6 29.51 13.99 14.75
C PHE A 6 28.30 13.09 14.50
N HIS A 7 27.23 13.24 15.28
CA HIS A 7 25.97 12.53 15.11
C HIS A 7 25.33 12.81 13.73
N TYR A 8 25.28 14.08 13.30
CA TYR A 8 24.76 14.44 11.97
C TYR A 8 25.65 13.95 10.83
N ILE A 9 26.98 14.10 10.99
CA ILE A 9 27.95 13.60 9.99
C ILE A 9 27.80 12.08 9.84
N THR A 10 27.74 11.35 10.95
CA THR A 10 27.59 9.90 10.95
C THR A 10 26.32 9.47 10.24
N TRP A 11 25.20 10.14 10.52
CA TRP A 11 23.93 9.87 9.85
C TRP A 11 24.03 10.09 8.34
N MET A 12 24.56 11.24 7.92
CA MET A 12 24.67 11.61 6.52
C MET A 12 25.56 10.63 5.74
N VAL A 13 26.78 10.39 6.24
CA VAL A 13 27.77 9.51 5.60
C VAL A 13 27.24 8.08 5.54
N SER A 14 26.73 7.55 6.66
CA SER A 14 26.18 6.19 6.71
C SER A 14 24.94 6.02 5.83
N ASN A 15 24.12 7.06 5.68
CA ASN A 15 22.94 7.03 4.80
C ASN A 15 23.34 6.98 3.33
N ILE A 16 24.31 7.81 2.92
CA ILE A 16 24.85 7.83 1.56
C ILE A 16 25.49 6.48 1.23
N ILE A 17 26.42 6.02 2.09
CA ILE A 17 27.10 4.74 1.91
C ILE A 17 26.11 3.58 1.84
N GLY A 18 25.15 3.52 2.77
CA GLY A 18 24.15 2.46 2.80
C GLY A 18 23.28 2.41 1.53
N LYS A 19 22.89 3.56 0.98
CA LYS A 19 22.08 3.62 -0.25
C LYS A 19 22.88 3.23 -1.50
N LEU A 20 24.12 3.71 -1.60
CA LEU A 20 24.98 3.50 -2.76
C LEU A 20 25.51 2.06 -2.82
N PHE A 21 25.99 1.52 -1.71
CA PHE A 21 26.71 0.24 -1.67
C PHE A 21 25.90 -0.94 -1.10
N LEU A 22 24.85 -0.68 -0.31
CA LEU A 22 24.10 -1.74 0.39
C LEU A 22 22.63 -1.83 0.01
N ASN A 23 22.19 -1.03 -0.98
CA ASN A 23 20.78 -0.92 -1.39
C ASN A 23 19.85 -0.83 -0.17
N LEU A 24 20.25 -0.01 0.80
CA LEU A 24 19.59 0.16 2.08
C LEU A 24 18.16 0.67 1.87
N LYS A 25 17.18 -0.09 2.34
CA LYS A 25 15.79 0.34 2.40
C LYS A 25 15.27 0.15 3.81
N ALA A 26 14.58 1.17 4.30
CA ALA A 26 13.97 1.16 5.62
C ALA A 26 12.45 1.40 5.51
N SER A 27 11.68 0.65 6.30
CA SER A 27 10.21 0.70 6.38
C SER A 27 9.76 0.95 7.83
N GLY A 28 8.49 1.36 8.04
CA GLY A 28 7.97 1.72 9.36
C GLY A 28 8.46 3.07 9.89
N LYS A 29 8.98 3.92 9.01
CA LYS A 29 9.53 5.24 9.36
C LYS A 29 8.48 6.20 9.92
N GLU A 30 7.23 6.01 9.50
CA GLU A 30 6.04 6.70 9.98
C GLU A 30 5.84 6.54 11.49
N ASN A 31 6.25 5.41 12.06
CA ASN A 31 6.13 5.12 13.49
C ASN A 31 7.03 6.02 14.36
N LEU A 32 8.03 6.66 13.74
CA LEU A 32 8.97 7.56 14.41
C LEU A 32 8.58 9.04 14.28
N LYS A 33 7.59 9.39 13.44
CA LYS A 33 7.28 10.79 13.13
C LYS A 33 6.60 11.53 14.28
N ASN A 34 5.80 10.81 15.06
CA ASN A 34 5.02 11.35 16.18
C ASN A 34 5.72 11.16 17.53
N LEU A 35 6.97 10.70 17.52
CA LEU A 35 7.76 10.67 18.74
C LEU A 35 8.15 12.10 19.12
N ASP A 36 7.87 12.46 20.37
CA ASP A 36 8.35 13.71 20.96
C ASP A 36 9.88 13.75 20.96
N SER A 37 10.46 14.93 21.21
CA SER A 37 11.91 15.17 21.28
C SER A 37 12.63 14.42 22.44
N GLY A 38 11.92 13.57 23.17
CA GLY A 38 12.49 12.68 24.19
C GLY A 38 13.33 11.54 23.62
N GLY A 39 14.32 11.12 24.39
CA GLY A 39 15.13 9.93 24.08
C GLY A 39 14.29 8.66 24.07
N ALA A 40 14.56 7.75 23.14
CA ALA A 40 13.88 6.46 23.03
C ALA A 40 14.87 5.28 23.10
N LEU A 41 14.39 4.13 23.56
CA LEU A 41 15.16 2.90 23.63
C LEU A 41 14.91 2.06 22.38
N PHE A 42 15.83 2.11 21.43
CA PHE A 42 15.81 1.29 20.23
C PHE A 42 16.36 -0.11 20.56
N VAL A 43 15.57 -1.14 20.25
CA VAL A 43 15.94 -2.53 20.51
C VAL A 43 15.96 -3.29 19.21
N ALA A 44 17.11 -3.88 18.88
CA ALA A 44 17.31 -4.54 17.59
C ALA A 44 17.96 -5.91 17.71
N ASN A 45 17.73 -6.75 16.69
CA ASN A 45 18.56 -7.93 16.46
C ASN A 45 19.93 -7.52 15.90
N HIS A 46 20.96 -8.36 16.07
CA HIS A 46 22.34 -8.01 15.67
C HIS A 46 22.97 -9.03 14.73
N GLN A 47 23.09 -8.70 13.44
CA GLN A 47 23.68 -9.58 12.42
C GLN A 47 25.07 -9.15 11.95
N GLY A 48 25.41 -7.85 12.05
CA GLY A 48 26.64 -7.30 11.51
C GLY A 48 27.23 -6.15 12.33
N ARG A 49 28.55 -5.97 12.23
CA ARG A 49 29.29 -4.92 12.97
C ARG A 49 28.83 -3.50 12.63
N PHE A 50 28.28 -3.30 11.44
CA PHE A 50 27.81 -2.00 10.97
C PHE A 50 26.34 -1.71 11.29
N ASP A 51 25.63 -2.63 11.94
CA ASP A 51 24.21 -2.46 12.29
C ASP A 51 23.90 -1.15 13.03
N PRO A 52 24.71 -0.69 14.03
CA PRO A 52 24.42 0.57 14.72
C PRO A 52 24.37 1.77 13.76
N PHE A 53 25.30 1.82 12.82
CA PHE A 53 25.39 2.90 11.83
C PHE A 53 24.25 2.83 10.81
N LEU A 54 23.92 1.62 10.33
CA LEU A 54 22.86 1.42 9.34
C LEU A 54 21.46 1.69 9.92
N ILE A 55 21.22 1.31 11.18
CA ILE A 55 20.00 1.63 11.93
C ILE A 55 19.90 3.13 12.13
N GLY A 56 20.95 3.77 12.67
CA GLY A 56 20.99 5.22 12.87
C GLY A 56 20.74 5.99 11.56
N ALA A 57 21.40 5.61 10.47
CA ALA A 57 21.23 6.19 9.14
C ALA A 57 19.81 6.03 8.58
N SER A 58 19.07 5.04 9.04
CA SER A 58 17.72 4.75 8.55
C SER A 58 16.62 5.52 9.26
N ILE A 59 16.95 6.14 10.40
CA ILE A 59 16.05 7.03 11.15
C ILE A 59 15.73 8.25 10.28
N PRO A 60 14.45 8.64 10.13
CA PRO A 60 14.05 9.83 9.38
C PRO A 60 14.71 11.09 9.94
N PHE A 61 15.23 11.95 9.07
CA PHE A 61 15.86 13.20 9.47
C PHE A 61 14.94 14.06 10.36
N SER A 62 13.63 14.06 10.08
CA SER A 62 12.61 14.79 10.85
C SER A 62 12.50 14.40 12.32
N TYR A 63 12.89 13.17 12.68
CA TYR A 63 12.99 12.72 14.06
C TYR A 63 14.43 12.80 14.56
N PHE A 64 15.40 12.43 13.71
CA PHE A 64 16.82 12.46 14.03
C PHE A 64 17.32 13.86 14.42
N SER A 65 16.79 14.93 13.82
CA SER A 65 17.14 16.31 14.18
C SER A 65 16.53 16.79 15.49
N LYS A 66 15.55 16.06 16.05
CA LYS A 66 14.89 16.40 17.32
C LYS A 66 15.54 15.74 18.52
N ILE A 67 16.25 14.63 18.33
CA ILE A 67 16.90 13.91 19.42
C ILE A 67 18.23 14.57 19.78
N LYS A 68 18.56 14.58 21.08
CA LYS A 68 19.81 15.16 21.59
C LYS A 68 21.05 14.42 21.06
N CYS A 69 20.99 13.09 21.04
CA CYS A 69 22.00 12.22 20.45
C CYS A 69 21.44 10.79 20.29
N PHE A 70 21.97 10.05 19.32
CA PHE A 70 21.75 8.60 19.18
C PHE A 70 23.02 7.86 19.61
N ARG A 71 22.92 7.14 20.72
CA ARG A 71 24.01 6.40 21.35
C ARG A 71 23.83 4.91 21.11
N TYR A 72 24.91 4.14 21.07
CA TYR A 72 24.84 2.68 21.00
C TYR A 72 25.89 2.03 21.89
N GLN A 73 25.53 0.90 22.47
CA GLN A 73 26.43 0.12 23.31
C GLN A 73 27.47 -0.61 22.47
N THR A 74 28.70 -0.69 22.96
CA THR A 74 29.75 -1.56 22.40
C THR A 74 30.61 -2.15 23.50
N TYR A 75 31.28 -3.26 23.21
CA TYR A 75 32.23 -3.86 24.15
C TYR A 75 33.42 -2.91 24.36
N TYR A 76 33.79 -2.66 25.63
CA TYR A 76 34.74 -1.60 25.99
C TYR A 76 36.06 -1.65 25.21
N LYS A 77 36.58 -2.85 24.92
CA LYS A 77 37.82 -3.05 24.15
C LYS A 77 37.79 -2.43 22.76
N PHE A 78 36.62 -2.30 22.13
CA PHE A 78 36.50 -1.63 20.84
C PHE A 78 36.78 -0.12 20.92
N ILE A 79 36.56 0.49 22.08
CA ILE A 79 36.85 1.90 22.32
C ILE A 79 38.27 2.08 22.85
N THR A 80 38.73 1.22 23.76
CA THR A 80 39.99 1.43 24.48
C THR A 80 41.22 0.80 23.82
N GLU A 81 41.05 -0.29 23.06
CA GLU A 81 42.18 -1.11 22.56
C GLU A 81 42.26 -1.17 21.02
N ARG A 82 41.42 -0.45 20.29
CA ARG A 82 41.42 -0.45 18.81
C ARG A 82 41.75 0.94 18.28
N TRP A 83 42.47 0.99 17.16
CA TRP A 83 42.88 2.24 16.52
C TRP A 83 41.70 3.15 16.11
N TYR A 84 40.53 2.56 15.81
CA TYR A 84 39.29 3.29 15.48
C TYR A 84 38.43 3.61 16.70
N GLY A 85 38.91 3.37 17.92
CA GLY A 85 38.13 3.50 19.16
C GLY A 85 37.60 4.91 19.41
N LEU A 86 38.46 5.93 19.20
CA LEU A 86 38.07 7.35 19.30
C LEU A 86 36.97 7.70 18.29
N PHE A 87 37.07 7.18 17.07
CA PHE A 87 36.11 7.44 16.01
C PHE A 87 34.73 6.91 16.36
N ILE A 88 34.62 5.63 16.75
CA ILE A 88 33.31 5.06 17.10
C ILE A 88 32.72 5.72 18.35
N TRP A 89 33.55 6.16 19.30
CA TRP A 89 33.12 6.92 20.47
C TRP A 89 32.52 8.28 20.10
N LEU A 90 33.18 9.04 19.22
CA LEU A 90 32.66 10.30 18.66
C LEU A 90 31.34 10.08 17.91
N MET A 91 31.17 8.94 17.24
CA MET A 91 29.95 8.53 16.55
C MET A 91 28.83 8.03 17.47
N GLY A 92 29.00 8.10 18.80
CA GLY A 92 27.96 7.77 19.77
C GLY A 92 28.14 6.42 20.46
N ALA A 93 29.21 5.67 20.20
CA ALA A 93 29.51 4.46 20.96
C ALA A 93 29.75 4.78 22.43
N TYR A 94 29.34 3.89 23.32
CA TYR A 94 29.78 3.93 24.71
C TYR A 94 30.11 2.52 25.21
N PRO A 95 31.11 2.40 26.11
CA PRO A 95 31.57 1.11 26.57
C PRO A 95 30.54 0.49 27.52
N VAL A 96 30.34 -0.80 27.35
CA VAL A 96 29.77 -1.69 28.36
C VAL A 96 30.88 -2.65 28.79
N TYR A 97 30.98 -2.87 30.10
CA TYR A 97 31.94 -3.77 30.73
C TYR A 97 31.18 -5.04 31.17
N PRO A 98 31.23 -6.12 30.36
CA PRO A 98 30.61 -7.38 30.73
C PRO A 98 31.36 -7.98 31.91
N GLY A 99 30.64 -8.40 32.95
CA GLY A 99 31.17 -9.06 34.13
C GLY A 99 30.04 -9.59 35.01
N SER A 100 30.37 -10.40 36.01
CA SER A 100 29.45 -11.01 36.99
C SER A 100 28.95 -10.05 38.07
N GLY A 101 29.02 -8.73 37.84
CA GLY A 101 28.50 -7.72 38.76
C GLY A 101 26.99 -7.50 38.62
N PRO A 102 26.36 -6.77 39.57
CA PRO A 102 24.94 -6.43 39.49
C PRO A 102 24.59 -5.69 38.18
N LEU A 103 23.40 -5.98 37.62
CA LEU A 103 22.91 -5.35 36.38
C LEU A 103 22.93 -3.82 36.43
N GLU A 104 22.66 -3.25 37.61
CA GLU A 104 22.71 -1.81 37.86
C GLU A 104 24.07 -1.20 37.48
N LYS A 105 25.18 -1.81 37.93
CA LYS A 105 26.53 -1.32 37.64
C LYS A 105 26.87 -1.47 36.15
N VAL A 106 26.47 -2.58 35.53
CA VAL A 106 26.72 -2.83 34.11
C VAL A 106 25.97 -1.83 33.21
N LEU A 107 24.80 -1.39 33.65
CA LEU A 107 23.89 -0.53 32.88
C LEU A 107 23.88 0.93 33.34
N GLU A 108 24.69 1.30 34.34
CA GLU A 108 24.73 2.64 34.93
C GLU A 108 24.86 3.75 33.86
N LYS A 109 25.76 3.54 32.90
CA LYS A 109 25.97 4.48 31.79
C LYS A 109 24.75 4.58 30.88
N THR A 110 24.09 3.46 30.61
CA THR A 110 22.85 3.44 29.81
C THR A 110 21.73 4.17 30.53
N VAL A 111 21.59 3.96 31.85
CA VAL A 111 20.62 4.66 32.70
C VAL A 111 20.85 6.17 32.64
N LYS A 112 22.10 6.62 32.78
CA LYS A 112 22.47 8.04 32.69
C LYS A 112 22.10 8.65 31.33
N ILE A 113 22.43 7.95 30.23
CA ILE A 113 22.14 8.42 28.87
C ILE A 113 20.63 8.56 28.63
N LEU A 114 19.83 7.58 29.08
CA LEU A 114 18.38 7.61 28.93
C LEU A 114 17.75 8.73 29.79
N LYS A 115 18.20 8.90 31.04
CA LYS A 115 17.77 10.02 31.92
C LYS A 115 18.13 11.39 31.35
N ASP A 116 19.22 11.49 30.58
CA ASP A 116 19.63 12.71 29.87
C ASP A 116 18.83 13.00 28.59
N ASN A 117 17.70 12.30 28.38
CA ASN A 117 16.82 12.37 27.21
C ASN A 117 17.53 12.08 25.87
N GLN A 118 18.52 11.18 25.88
CA GLN A 118 19.17 10.70 24.66
C GLN A 118 18.60 9.34 24.23
N SER A 119 18.62 9.08 22.92
CA SER A 119 18.18 7.79 22.38
C SER A 119 19.31 6.77 22.44
N VAL A 120 18.97 5.53 22.80
CA VAL A 120 19.94 4.44 22.94
C VAL A 120 19.53 3.26 22.06
N LEU A 121 20.48 2.74 21.29
CA LEU A 121 20.36 1.46 20.61
C LEU A 121 21.01 0.34 21.42
N ILE A 122 20.24 -0.72 21.67
CA ILE A 122 20.67 -1.94 22.36
C ILE A 122 20.38 -3.16 21.50
N PHE A 123 21.33 -4.10 21.54
CA PHE A 123 21.20 -5.43 20.97
C PHE A 123 21.14 -6.45 22.11
N PRO A 124 19.94 -6.93 22.52
CA PRO A 124 19.78 -7.75 23.71
C PRO A 124 20.53 -9.08 23.66
N GLU A 125 20.85 -9.58 22.46
CA GLU A 125 21.65 -10.79 22.23
C GLU A 125 23.09 -10.66 22.78
N GLY A 126 23.63 -9.42 22.79
CA GLY A 126 24.98 -9.12 23.28
C GLY A 126 26.13 -9.65 22.43
N LYS A 127 25.85 -10.35 21.34
CA LYS A 127 26.79 -10.86 20.33
C LYS A 127 26.18 -10.76 18.95
N LEU A 128 26.99 -10.94 17.90
CA LEU A 128 26.48 -11.09 16.54
C LEU A 128 25.84 -12.47 16.39
N SER A 129 24.66 -12.53 15.78
CA SER A 129 23.97 -13.77 15.44
C SER A 129 23.48 -13.72 14.00
N GLN A 130 23.65 -14.82 13.28
CA GLN A 130 23.07 -14.98 11.95
C GLN A 130 21.55 -15.24 12.04
N TYR A 131 21.12 -15.96 13.06
CA TYR A 131 19.74 -16.39 13.26
C TYR A 131 19.07 -15.58 14.36
N PHE A 132 17.83 -15.19 14.11
CA PHE A 132 17.04 -14.44 15.09
C PHE A 132 16.33 -15.41 16.04
N ASP A 133 16.62 -15.29 17.34
CA ASP A 133 15.97 -16.06 18.38
C ASP A 133 15.72 -15.18 19.61
N PRO A 134 14.45 -14.87 19.94
CA PRO A 134 14.08 -14.10 21.12
C PRO A 134 14.55 -14.71 22.45
N ALA A 135 14.79 -16.02 22.53
CA ALA A 135 15.24 -16.67 23.76
C ALA A 135 16.64 -16.20 24.19
N ASN A 136 17.44 -15.68 23.26
CA ASN A 136 18.79 -15.16 23.54
C ASN A 136 18.80 -13.75 24.16
N ALA A 137 17.64 -13.17 24.48
CA ALA A 137 17.54 -11.85 25.08
C ALA A 137 18.13 -11.83 26.50
N LYS A 138 19.16 -11.00 26.74
CA LYS A 138 19.72 -10.81 28.09
C LYS A 138 18.78 -9.98 28.97
N PRO A 139 18.71 -10.25 30.29
CA PRO A 139 17.76 -9.59 31.21
C PRO A 139 17.98 -8.08 31.36
N GLY A 140 19.15 -7.55 31.01
CA GLY A 140 19.46 -6.13 31.15
C GLY A 140 18.49 -5.20 30.42
N ILE A 141 17.92 -5.60 29.29
CA ILE A 141 16.90 -4.79 28.61
C ILE A 141 15.58 -4.75 29.42
N GLY A 142 15.22 -5.85 30.08
CA GLY A 142 14.06 -5.89 30.99
C GLY A 142 14.28 -5.04 32.24
N TYR A 143 15.50 -5.01 32.77
CA TYR A 143 15.88 -4.11 33.87
C TYR A 143 15.71 -2.63 33.48
N LEU A 144 16.21 -2.22 32.32
CA LEU A 144 16.04 -0.84 31.83
C LEU A 144 14.58 -0.50 31.60
N ALA A 145 13.83 -1.44 31.01
CA ALA A 145 12.43 -1.25 30.72
C ALA A 145 11.61 -1.02 32.00
N LYS A 146 11.76 -1.89 33.01
CA LYS A 146 11.01 -1.82 34.27
C LYS A 146 11.36 -0.58 35.10
N ASN A 147 12.64 -0.26 35.24
CA ASN A 147 13.10 0.79 36.15
C ASN A 147 13.05 2.21 35.56
N LEU A 148 13.13 2.36 34.24
CA LEU A 148 13.12 3.68 33.59
C LEU A 148 11.84 3.95 32.82
N ASN A 149 11.05 2.89 32.54
CA ASN A 149 9.88 2.95 31.68
C ASN A 149 10.11 3.80 30.41
N PRO A 150 11.16 3.51 29.62
CA PRO A 150 11.42 4.26 28.40
C PRO A 150 10.40 3.85 27.33
N LEU A 151 10.18 4.72 26.34
CA LEU A 151 9.49 4.31 25.13
C LEU A 151 10.43 3.41 24.30
N ILE A 152 9.98 2.20 23.99
CA ILE A 152 10.77 1.16 23.33
C ILE A 152 10.41 1.12 21.85
N VAL A 153 11.40 1.25 20.97
CA VAL A 153 11.23 1.15 19.52
C VAL A 153 11.83 -0.18 19.04
N PRO A 154 11.00 -1.16 18.64
CA PRO A 154 11.50 -2.43 18.12
C PRO A 154 12.02 -2.24 16.68
N VAL A 155 13.22 -2.73 16.39
CA VAL A 155 13.88 -2.60 15.09
C VAL A 155 14.35 -3.95 14.60
N PHE A 156 14.03 -4.30 13.36
CA PHE A 156 14.58 -5.49 12.74
C PHE A 156 15.52 -5.13 11.59
N ILE A 157 16.73 -5.68 11.59
CA ILE A 157 17.74 -5.53 10.53
C ILE A 157 18.06 -6.89 9.89
N LYS A 158 18.15 -6.89 8.55
CA LYS A 158 18.43 -8.09 7.75
C LYS A 158 19.52 -7.86 6.72
N ASN A 159 20.26 -8.93 6.43
CA ASN A 159 21.27 -9.06 5.37
C ASN A 159 22.55 -8.25 5.63
N THR A 160 22.92 -8.09 6.90
CA THR A 160 24.17 -7.43 7.30
C THR A 160 25.24 -8.38 7.83
N HIS A 161 24.95 -9.69 7.89
CA HIS A 161 25.93 -10.71 8.23
C HIS A 161 27.01 -10.82 7.15
N ASN A 162 28.26 -10.92 7.59
CA ASN A 162 29.45 -11.24 6.77
C ASN A 162 29.51 -10.54 5.40
N ILE A 163 29.28 -9.21 5.37
CA ILE A 163 29.38 -8.43 4.13
C ILE A 163 30.84 -8.45 3.65
N LYS A 164 31.10 -9.08 2.51
CA LYS A 164 32.43 -9.09 1.87
C LYS A 164 32.68 -7.76 1.15
N PHE A 165 33.94 -7.34 1.07
CA PHE A 165 34.34 -6.08 0.40
C PHE A 165 33.87 -6.01 -1.06
N LEU A 166 34.05 -7.07 -1.83
CA LEU A 166 33.59 -7.14 -3.22
C LEU A 166 32.05 -7.04 -3.34
N GLU A 167 31.31 -7.70 -2.44
CA GLU A 167 29.85 -7.66 -2.44
C GLU A 167 29.31 -6.25 -2.10
N PHE A 168 30.04 -5.53 -1.24
CA PHE A 168 29.76 -4.15 -0.87
C PHE A 168 29.99 -3.20 -2.06
N ILE A 169 31.17 -3.24 -2.69
CA ILE A 169 31.48 -2.37 -3.83
C ILE A 169 30.53 -2.64 -5.02
N LEU A 170 30.26 -3.91 -5.32
CA LEU A 170 29.37 -4.31 -6.42
C LEU A 170 27.88 -4.14 -6.10
N ARG A 171 27.51 -3.58 -4.95
CA ARG A 171 26.12 -3.33 -4.52
C ARG A 171 25.24 -4.60 -4.56
N LYS A 172 25.82 -5.77 -4.28
CA LYS A 172 25.10 -7.06 -4.35
C LYS A 172 24.20 -7.30 -3.13
N ARG A 173 24.51 -6.67 -1.99
CA ARG A 173 23.72 -6.82 -0.75
C ARG A 173 22.50 -5.91 -0.76
N ARG A 174 21.39 -6.43 -0.22
CA ARG A 174 20.11 -5.70 -0.06
C ARG A 174 19.76 -5.62 1.41
N VAL A 175 20.27 -4.60 2.08
CA VAL A 175 20.01 -4.39 3.51
C VAL A 175 18.58 -3.86 3.71
N ARG A 176 17.89 -4.43 4.68
CA ARG A 176 16.51 -4.06 5.04
C ARG A 176 16.44 -3.77 6.52
N ILE A 177 15.83 -2.64 6.85
CA ILE A 177 15.57 -2.21 8.23
C ILE A 177 14.08 -1.93 8.37
N THR A 178 13.49 -2.35 9.49
CA THR A 178 12.08 -2.13 9.78
C THR A 178 11.95 -1.60 11.19
N PHE A 179 11.30 -0.45 11.34
CA PHE A 179 10.93 0.12 12.64
C PHE A 179 9.49 -0.28 12.96
N GLY A 180 9.26 -0.94 14.09
CA GLY A 180 7.91 -1.27 14.55
C GLY A 180 7.24 -0.12 15.31
N GLN A 181 6.04 -0.38 15.81
CA GLN A 181 5.33 0.58 16.67
C GLN A 181 6.05 0.71 18.01
N PRO A 182 6.35 1.94 18.47
CA PRO A 182 6.84 2.19 19.81
C PRO A 182 5.84 1.68 20.86
N PHE A 183 6.35 1.14 21.96
CA PHE A 183 5.54 0.59 23.05
C PHE A 183 6.26 0.75 24.39
N ARG A 184 5.55 0.55 25.49
CA ARG A 184 6.12 0.45 26.84
C ARG A 184 6.02 -1.00 27.32
N TRP A 185 6.87 -1.40 28.26
CA TRP A 185 6.93 -2.81 28.67
C TRP A 185 5.63 -3.33 29.28
N GLN A 186 4.84 -2.44 29.89
CA GLN A 186 3.52 -2.74 30.43
C GLN A 186 2.53 -3.20 29.35
N ASP A 187 2.74 -2.82 28.09
CA ASP A 187 1.88 -3.22 26.97
C ASP A 187 2.05 -4.72 26.64
N ILE A 188 3.13 -5.34 27.13
CA ILE A 188 3.52 -6.69 26.74
C ILE A 188 3.79 -7.62 27.92
N ALA A 189 3.85 -7.15 29.16
CA ALA A 189 4.15 -7.97 30.33
C ALA A 189 3.37 -7.50 31.57
N LEU A 190 3.06 -8.44 32.46
CA LEU A 190 2.43 -8.15 33.75
C LEU A 190 3.41 -7.46 34.72
N PRO A 191 2.92 -6.67 35.71
CA PRO A 191 3.79 -5.98 36.68
C PRO A 191 4.78 -6.89 37.42
N GLU A 192 4.38 -8.13 37.68
CA GLU A 192 5.15 -9.14 38.41
C GLU A 192 6.23 -9.81 37.53
N ALA A 193 6.21 -9.58 36.22
CA ALA A 193 7.14 -10.22 35.29
C ALA A 193 8.61 -9.90 35.64
N GLU A 194 9.44 -10.94 35.59
CA GLU A 194 10.87 -10.83 35.80
C GLU A 194 11.58 -10.17 34.60
N TYR A 195 12.77 -9.62 34.84
CA TYR A 195 13.55 -8.94 33.80
C TYR A 195 13.84 -9.82 32.57
N GLY A 196 14.11 -11.12 32.77
CA GLY A 196 14.35 -12.05 31.68
C GLY A 196 13.11 -12.28 30.81
N GLU A 197 11.93 -12.34 31.41
CA GLU A 197 10.68 -12.46 30.66
C GLU A 197 10.38 -11.19 29.86
N ILE A 198 10.47 -10.02 30.49
CA ILE A 198 10.29 -8.73 29.82
C ILE A 198 11.24 -8.63 28.62
N ALA A 199 12.51 -9.03 28.79
CA ALA A 199 13.51 -9.04 27.72
C ALA A 199 13.11 -9.94 26.54
N ARG A 200 12.65 -11.17 26.80
CA ARG A 200 12.17 -12.10 25.76
C ARG A 200 10.95 -11.55 25.04
N ARG A 201 10.00 -10.93 25.75
CA ARG A 201 8.79 -10.35 25.14
C ARG A 201 9.13 -9.11 24.29
N ILE A 202 10.07 -8.26 24.73
CA ILE A 202 10.60 -7.14 23.91
C ILE A 202 11.24 -7.68 22.63
N MET A 203 12.07 -8.72 22.72
CA MET A 203 12.62 -9.37 21.53
C MET A 203 11.53 -10.03 20.68
N GLY A 204 10.47 -10.57 21.29
CA GLY A 204 9.28 -11.03 20.57
C GLY A 204 8.69 -9.95 19.66
N ARG A 205 8.56 -8.71 20.16
CA ARG A 205 8.13 -7.54 19.36
C ARG A 205 9.09 -7.23 18.21
N VAL A 206 10.41 -7.38 18.42
CA VAL A 206 11.40 -7.27 17.33
C VAL A 206 11.17 -8.36 16.27
N GLY A 207 10.84 -9.58 16.68
CA GLY A 207 10.49 -10.69 15.78
C GLY A 207 9.15 -10.51 15.05
N GLU A 208 8.15 -9.91 15.69
CA GLU A 208 6.89 -9.55 15.05
C GLU A 208 7.07 -8.52 13.95
N VAL A 209 7.99 -7.56 14.12
CA VAL A 209 8.34 -6.60 13.06
C VAL A 209 8.87 -7.32 11.81
N PHE A 210 9.64 -8.39 12.00
CA PHE A 210 10.09 -9.27 10.93
C PHE A 210 8.95 -10.09 10.32
N LYS A 211 8.13 -10.76 11.15
CA LYS A 211 6.98 -11.55 10.70
C LYS A 211 5.92 -10.70 10.02
N PHE A 212 5.67 -9.48 10.45
CA PHE A 212 4.72 -8.57 9.78
C PHE A 212 5.17 -8.24 8.35
N ASN A 213 6.47 -8.08 8.11
CA ASN A 213 7.00 -7.88 6.76
C ASN A 213 7.09 -9.18 5.93
N ILE A 214 7.22 -10.35 6.56
CA ILE A 214 7.13 -11.66 5.89
C ILE A 214 5.67 -12.00 5.56
N ASN A 215 4.76 -11.86 6.52
CA ASN A 215 3.33 -12.08 6.37
C ASN A 215 2.67 -11.00 5.49
N LYS A 216 3.32 -9.85 5.26
CA LYS A 216 2.92 -8.98 4.16
C LYS A 216 2.97 -9.71 2.80
N ASN A 217 3.90 -10.64 2.57
CA ASN A 217 3.89 -11.43 1.34
C ASN A 217 2.84 -12.55 1.35
N GLU A 218 2.28 -12.90 2.52
CA GLU A 218 1.20 -13.89 2.65
C GLU A 218 -0.16 -13.27 2.26
N PHE A 219 -0.42 -12.04 2.69
CA PHE A 219 -1.68 -11.34 2.38
C PHE A 219 -1.59 -10.41 1.18
N PHE A 220 -0.40 -9.90 0.82
CA PHE A 220 -0.21 -8.98 -0.30
C PHE A 220 0.63 -9.61 -1.40
N LYS A 221 -0.02 -9.88 -2.53
CA LYS A 221 0.62 -10.36 -3.75
C LYS A 221 0.74 -9.21 -4.75
N THR A 222 1.85 -9.12 -5.47
CA THR A 222 1.96 -8.25 -6.65
C THR A 222 2.24 -9.14 -7.84
N LEU A 223 1.32 -9.12 -8.81
CA LEU A 223 1.47 -9.92 -10.03
C LEU A 223 2.44 -9.24 -10.99
N LYS A 224 3.16 -10.04 -11.77
CA LYS A 224 3.89 -9.52 -12.93
C LYS A 224 2.97 -9.55 -14.14
N ALA A 225 3.18 -8.61 -15.07
CA ALA A 225 2.38 -8.55 -16.29
C ALA A 225 2.50 -9.82 -17.13
N GLU A 226 3.69 -10.42 -17.21
CA GLU A 226 3.96 -11.67 -17.93
C GLU A 226 3.06 -12.83 -17.48
N ASP A 227 2.73 -12.91 -16.18
CA ASP A 227 1.99 -14.03 -15.58
C ASP A 227 0.54 -14.16 -16.10
N PHE A 228 -0.04 -13.09 -16.67
CA PHE A 228 -1.43 -13.07 -17.13
C PHE A 228 -1.62 -12.30 -18.44
N GLY A 229 -0.53 -12.05 -19.17
CA GLY A 229 -0.55 -11.27 -20.42
C GLY A 229 -0.98 -9.81 -20.22
N GLY A 230 -0.61 -9.20 -19.09
CA GLY A 230 -0.86 -7.79 -18.76
C GLY A 230 0.09 -6.81 -19.44
N GLU A 231 -0.10 -5.53 -19.14
CA GLU A 231 0.74 -4.42 -19.61
C GLU A 231 1.62 -3.89 -18.47
N HIS A 232 2.91 -3.63 -18.73
CA HIS A 232 3.80 -2.98 -17.76
C HIS A 232 4.84 -2.09 -18.45
N SER A 233 4.39 -1.22 -19.35
CA SER A 233 5.31 -0.30 -20.02
C SER A 233 5.44 0.98 -19.18
N LYS A 234 6.57 1.10 -18.45
CA LYS A 234 6.89 2.30 -17.67
C LYS A 234 7.35 3.43 -18.57
N ARG A 235 7.10 4.68 -18.14
CA ARG A 235 7.30 5.88 -18.96
C ARG A 235 8.63 6.58 -18.72
N ASN A 236 9.12 7.18 -19.81
CA ASN A 236 10.28 8.06 -19.79
C ASN A 236 9.94 9.39 -19.11
N ILE A 237 10.97 10.12 -18.71
CA ILE A 237 10.82 11.39 -17.98
C ILE A 237 10.02 12.43 -18.78
N PHE A 238 10.18 12.46 -20.11
CA PHE A 238 9.50 13.40 -21.00
C PHE A 238 7.96 13.29 -20.90
N PHE A 239 7.41 12.08 -20.98
CA PHE A 239 5.96 11.90 -20.85
C PHE A 239 5.43 12.39 -19.50
N ILE A 240 6.17 12.11 -18.41
CA ILE A 240 5.78 12.54 -17.05
C ILE A 240 5.80 14.06 -16.93
N MET A 241 6.79 14.73 -17.50
CA MET A 241 6.85 16.20 -17.51
C MET A 241 5.67 16.81 -18.27
N VAL A 242 5.35 16.29 -19.46
CA VAL A 242 4.20 16.76 -20.25
C VAL A 242 2.90 16.52 -19.50
N LEU A 243 2.74 15.35 -18.89
CA LEU A 243 1.56 15.00 -18.08
C LEU A 243 1.38 15.99 -16.91
N TRP A 244 2.45 16.32 -16.18
CA TRP A 244 2.37 17.27 -15.07
C TRP A 244 2.10 18.71 -15.53
N LEU A 245 2.72 19.15 -16.62
CA LEU A 245 2.47 20.48 -17.18
C LEU A 245 1.00 20.64 -17.59
N VAL A 246 0.46 19.68 -18.35
CA VAL A 246 -0.95 19.68 -18.76
C VAL A 246 -1.88 19.62 -17.56
N SER A 247 -1.53 18.84 -16.54
CA SER A 247 -2.31 18.75 -15.30
C SER A 247 -2.33 20.06 -14.51
N ALA A 248 -1.20 20.77 -14.43
CA ALA A 248 -1.09 22.03 -13.73
C ALA A 248 -1.90 23.14 -14.44
N LEU A 249 -1.87 23.19 -15.76
CA LEU A 249 -2.68 24.12 -16.54
C LEU A 249 -4.17 23.84 -16.36
N ALA A 250 -4.59 22.57 -16.47
CA ALA A 250 -5.99 22.17 -16.30
C ALA A 250 -6.51 22.43 -14.88
N LEU A 251 -5.66 22.26 -13.86
CA LEU A 251 -5.97 22.64 -12.49
C LEU A 251 -6.33 24.12 -12.38
N ILE A 252 -5.50 25.00 -12.95
CA ILE A 252 -5.71 26.45 -12.89
C ILE A 252 -7.00 26.84 -13.60
N THR A 253 -7.19 26.38 -14.85
CA THR A 253 -8.37 26.75 -15.65
C THR A 253 -9.66 26.26 -14.99
N ASN A 254 -9.69 25.01 -14.50
CA ASN A 254 -10.87 24.46 -13.84
C ASN A 254 -11.13 25.12 -12.48
N LEU A 255 -10.10 25.52 -11.73
CA LEU A 255 -10.29 26.28 -10.48
C LEU A 255 -10.92 27.65 -10.74
N ILE A 256 -10.51 28.36 -11.79
CA ILE A 256 -11.11 29.63 -12.19
C ILE A 256 -12.59 29.43 -12.54
N GLU A 257 -12.91 28.39 -13.31
CA GLU A 257 -14.29 28.08 -13.69
C GLU A 257 -15.15 27.69 -12.48
N ILE A 258 -14.62 26.87 -11.57
CA ILE A 258 -15.30 26.52 -10.30
C ILE A 258 -15.54 27.78 -9.46
N LEU A 259 -14.57 28.68 -9.36
CA LEU A 259 -14.70 29.93 -8.63
C LEU A 259 -15.78 30.82 -9.26
N PHE A 260 -15.79 30.95 -10.59
CA PHE A 260 -16.82 31.68 -11.33
C PHE A 260 -18.21 31.10 -11.07
N ILE A 261 -18.37 29.77 -11.17
CA ILE A 261 -19.64 29.09 -10.86
C ILE A 261 -20.06 29.38 -9.41
N LYS A 262 -19.15 29.31 -8.45
CA LYS A 262 -19.47 29.61 -7.05
C LYS A 262 -19.84 31.07 -6.81
N LEU A 263 -19.21 32.02 -7.48
CA LEU A 263 -19.50 33.44 -7.26
C LEU A 263 -20.80 33.86 -7.94
N PHE A 264 -21.05 33.38 -9.16
CA PHE A 264 -22.08 33.96 -10.03
C PHE A 264 -23.24 33.02 -10.39
N LYS A 265 -23.08 31.69 -10.28
CA LYS A 265 -24.12 30.72 -10.70
C LYS A 265 -24.72 29.90 -9.55
N ASN A 266 -23.90 29.35 -8.67
CA ASN A 266 -24.34 28.42 -7.63
C ASN A 266 -23.42 28.43 -6.39
N ARG A 267 -23.62 29.44 -5.53
CA ARG A 267 -22.77 29.70 -4.35
C ARG A 267 -22.76 28.58 -3.30
N LYS A 268 -23.86 27.85 -3.16
CA LYS A 268 -24.02 26.81 -2.14
C LYS A 268 -23.56 25.42 -2.60
N ALA A 269 -23.30 25.21 -3.90
CA ALA A 269 -22.89 23.91 -4.39
C ALA A 269 -21.50 23.48 -3.83
N PRO A 270 -21.37 22.23 -3.34
CA PRO A 270 -20.07 21.68 -2.97
C PRO A 270 -19.13 21.64 -4.19
N ILE A 271 -17.85 21.97 -4.00
CA ILE A 271 -16.84 21.98 -5.09
C ILE A 271 -16.79 20.64 -5.82
N LYS A 272 -16.86 19.53 -5.07
CA LYS A 272 -16.86 18.18 -5.62
C LYS A 272 -18.05 17.93 -6.57
N LYS A 273 -19.21 18.52 -6.30
CA LYS A 273 -20.40 18.43 -7.16
C LYS A 273 -20.17 19.21 -8.46
N ILE A 274 -19.65 20.43 -8.36
CA ILE A 274 -19.33 21.26 -9.54
C ILE A 274 -18.30 20.54 -10.44
N MET A 275 -17.20 20.04 -9.86
CA MET A 275 -16.20 19.27 -10.60
C MET A 275 -16.80 18.04 -11.29
N TRP A 276 -17.69 17.34 -10.59
CA TRP A 276 -18.37 16.17 -11.12
C TRP A 276 -19.28 16.50 -12.31
N GLU A 277 -19.98 17.64 -12.27
CA GLU A 277 -20.82 18.13 -13.37
C GLU A 277 -19.97 18.57 -14.56
N LEU A 278 -18.89 19.33 -14.34
CA LEU A 278 -17.97 19.77 -15.40
C LEU A 278 -17.34 18.58 -16.15
N GLY A 279 -17.00 17.49 -15.46
CA GLY A 279 -16.44 16.30 -16.11
C GLY A 279 -17.41 15.60 -17.07
N ARG A 280 -18.72 15.83 -16.93
CA ARG A 280 -19.80 15.23 -17.74
C ARG A 280 -20.37 16.16 -18.80
N ASP A 281 -20.00 17.43 -18.76
CA ASP A 281 -20.35 18.38 -19.81
C ASP A 281 -19.49 18.13 -21.04
N LYS A 282 -20.13 17.71 -22.15
CA LYS A 282 -19.47 17.46 -23.44
C LYS A 282 -18.79 18.70 -24.02
N ASN A 283 -19.20 19.89 -23.59
CA ASN A 283 -18.64 21.15 -24.07
C ASN A 283 -17.46 21.63 -23.21
N HIS A 284 -17.26 21.04 -22.02
CA HIS A 284 -16.23 21.49 -21.10
C HIS A 284 -14.84 20.93 -21.46
N ILE A 285 -13.87 21.84 -21.63
CA ILE A 285 -12.49 21.55 -22.02
C ILE A 285 -11.57 21.89 -20.83
N SER A 286 -10.94 20.87 -20.28
CA SER A 286 -9.91 20.99 -19.24
C SER A 286 -8.52 21.13 -19.86
N SER A 287 -8.30 20.54 -21.04
CA SER A 287 -7.08 20.76 -21.83
C SER A 287 -7.32 20.57 -23.31
N LEU A 288 -6.89 21.52 -24.14
CA LEU A 288 -6.98 21.39 -25.60
C LEU A 288 -6.21 20.17 -26.13
N PHE A 289 -5.05 19.88 -25.52
CA PHE A 289 -4.16 18.78 -25.91
C PHE A 289 -4.69 17.38 -25.57
N VAL A 290 -5.72 17.31 -24.73
CA VAL A 290 -6.38 16.06 -24.34
C VAL A 290 -7.78 16.03 -24.93
N ASP A 291 -8.58 17.06 -24.72
CA ASP A 291 -10.01 17.02 -24.94
C ASP A 291 -10.46 17.40 -26.35
N ARG A 292 -9.67 18.18 -27.10
CA ARG A 292 -10.14 18.75 -28.38
C ARG A 292 -9.58 18.06 -29.60
N PHE A 293 -8.32 17.67 -29.56
CA PHE A 293 -7.63 17.12 -30.72
C PHE A 293 -7.68 15.58 -30.80
N SER A 294 -8.38 14.91 -29.89
CA SER A 294 -8.59 13.46 -29.91
C SER A 294 -9.99 13.09 -29.43
N GLU A 295 -10.77 12.46 -30.29
CA GLU A 295 -12.13 12.01 -29.96
C GLU A 295 -12.11 10.92 -28.89
N TYR A 296 -11.14 10.00 -28.93
CA TYR A 296 -11.01 8.95 -27.92
C TYR A 296 -10.62 9.51 -26.54
N ASN A 297 -9.72 10.49 -26.50
CA ASN A 297 -9.36 11.16 -25.25
C ASN A 297 -10.56 11.92 -24.68
N HIS A 298 -11.28 12.65 -25.53
CA HIS A 298 -12.51 13.36 -25.17
C HIS A 298 -13.56 12.39 -24.60
N LYS A 299 -13.86 11.30 -25.30
CA LYS A 299 -14.77 10.24 -24.83
C LYS A 299 -14.33 9.63 -23.50
N SER A 300 -13.01 9.43 -23.32
CA SER A 300 -12.44 8.89 -22.08
C SER A 300 -12.63 9.82 -20.88
N LYS A 301 -12.66 11.14 -21.10
CA LYS A 301 -13.01 12.14 -20.08
C LYS A 301 -14.50 12.14 -19.78
N HIS A 302 -15.36 12.25 -20.78
CA HIS A 302 -16.82 12.32 -20.54
C HIS A 302 -17.42 11.06 -19.94
N GLY A 303 -16.86 9.90 -20.28
CA GLY A 303 -17.22 8.63 -19.66
C GLY A 303 -16.54 8.40 -18.30
N ALA A 304 -15.74 9.34 -17.78
CA ALA A 304 -15.01 9.16 -16.53
C ALA A 304 -15.97 8.80 -15.38
N ALA A 305 -15.60 7.77 -14.62
CA ALA A 305 -16.44 7.11 -13.62
C ALA A 305 -17.67 6.33 -14.13
N GLY A 306 -17.77 6.10 -15.45
CA GLY A 306 -18.79 5.27 -16.08
C GLY A 306 -18.21 4.15 -16.94
N TRP A 307 -19.09 3.29 -17.46
CA TRP A 307 -18.70 2.12 -18.25
C TRP A 307 -18.08 2.49 -19.61
N LYS A 308 -18.44 3.63 -20.20
CA LYS A 308 -17.96 4.09 -21.52
C LYS A 308 -16.44 4.29 -21.58
N SER A 309 -15.84 4.88 -20.54
CA SER A 309 -14.38 5.03 -20.50
C SER A 309 -13.68 3.70 -20.27
N LEU A 310 -14.28 2.82 -19.45
CA LEU A 310 -13.74 1.48 -19.22
C LEU A 310 -13.79 0.64 -20.50
N GLU A 311 -14.82 0.79 -21.34
CA GLU A 311 -14.92 0.16 -22.66
C GLU A 311 -13.71 0.51 -23.55
N ILE A 312 -13.35 1.79 -23.60
CA ILE A 312 -12.17 2.28 -24.35
C ILE A 312 -10.88 1.70 -23.76
N PHE A 313 -10.74 1.68 -22.44
CA PHE A 313 -9.51 1.27 -21.78
C PHE A 313 -9.27 -0.23 -21.81
N TYR A 314 -10.31 -1.05 -21.55
CA TYR A 314 -10.22 -2.51 -21.60
C TYR A 314 -9.95 -3.00 -23.02
N ASN A 315 -10.59 -2.37 -24.00
CA ASN A 315 -10.54 -2.82 -25.39
C ASN A 315 -9.61 -1.98 -26.26
N TYR A 316 -8.71 -1.18 -25.68
CA TYR A 316 -7.85 -0.25 -26.43
C TYR A 316 -7.11 -0.93 -27.60
N HIS A 317 -6.46 -2.06 -27.37
CA HIS A 317 -5.67 -2.75 -28.41
C HIS A 317 -6.52 -3.42 -29.49
N ILE A 318 -7.82 -3.63 -29.24
CA ILE A 318 -8.73 -4.36 -30.14
C ILE A 318 -9.67 -3.39 -30.87
N LYS A 319 -10.31 -2.48 -30.14
CA LYS A 319 -11.35 -1.57 -30.64
C LYS A 319 -10.87 -0.16 -30.95
N VAL A 320 -9.68 0.24 -30.51
CA VAL A 320 -9.19 1.64 -30.66
C VAL A 320 -7.94 1.69 -31.52
N LYS A 321 -6.83 1.11 -31.03
CA LYS A 321 -5.50 1.19 -31.64
C LYS A 321 -5.45 0.79 -33.12
N PRO A 322 -6.11 -0.28 -33.58
CA PRO A 322 -6.09 -0.67 -34.99
C PRO A 322 -6.70 0.36 -35.94
N TYR A 323 -7.61 1.21 -35.44
CA TYR A 323 -8.32 2.20 -36.23
C TYR A 323 -7.68 3.60 -36.17
N LEU A 324 -6.58 3.77 -35.43
CA LEU A 324 -5.89 5.06 -35.32
C LEU A 324 -5.07 5.35 -36.57
N LYS A 325 -5.35 6.48 -37.23
CA LYS A 325 -4.59 6.96 -38.39
C LYS A 325 -3.23 7.55 -37.97
N ASN A 326 -2.34 7.81 -38.92
CA ASN A 326 -1.06 8.51 -38.67
C ASN A 326 -1.20 10.05 -38.74
N ASN A 327 -2.32 10.58 -38.27
CA ASN A 327 -2.62 12.01 -38.22
C ASN A 327 -2.48 12.54 -36.78
N LEU A 328 -2.78 13.83 -36.56
CA LEU A 328 -2.69 14.46 -35.24
C LEU A 328 -3.53 13.73 -34.17
N GLU A 329 -4.79 13.41 -34.49
CA GLU A 329 -5.71 12.65 -33.62
C GLU A 329 -5.07 11.33 -33.17
N GLY A 330 -4.66 10.49 -34.13
CA GLY A 330 -4.14 9.18 -33.80
C GLY A 330 -2.81 9.26 -33.05
N LYS A 331 -1.98 10.27 -33.32
CA LYS A 331 -0.73 10.51 -32.58
C LYS A 331 -1.01 10.92 -31.13
N LEU A 332 -1.99 11.79 -30.89
CA LEU A 332 -2.38 12.22 -29.55
C LEU A 332 -3.08 11.11 -28.76
N THR A 333 -3.93 10.31 -29.42
CA THR A 333 -4.58 9.15 -28.80
C THR A 333 -3.54 8.11 -28.36
N ARG A 334 -2.55 7.79 -29.20
CA ARG A 334 -1.41 6.95 -28.80
C ARG A 334 -0.59 7.60 -27.69
N PHE A 335 -0.34 8.91 -27.78
CA PHE A 335 0.44 9.60 -26.76
C PHE A 335 -0.21 9.52 -25.38
N TRP A 336 -1.52 9.74 -25.26
CA TRP A 336 -2.21 9.74 -23.98
C TRP A 336 -2.69 8.36 -23.56
N ILE A 337 -3.59 7.72 -24.32
CA ILE A 337 -4.23 6.46 -23.90
C ILE A 337 -3.22 5.32 -23.85
N GLU A 338 -2.39 5.15 -24.87
CA GLU A 338 -1.41 4.04 -24.87
C GLU A 338 -0.38 4.19 -23.75
N LYS A 339 0.04 5.43 -23.45
CA LYS A 339 1.09 5.68 -22.47
C LYS A 339 0.60 5.86 -21.04
N MET A 340 -0.68 6.12 -20.81
CA MET A 340 -1.19 6.32 -19.45
C MET A 340 -1.05 5.04 -18.60
N GLU A 341 -0.49 5.18 -17.40
CA GLU A 341 -0.33 4.06 -16.46
C GLU A 341 -1.65 3.63 -15.87
N ASN A 342 -2.55 4.56 -15.52
CA ASN A 342 -3.86 4.21 -15.00
C ASN A 342 -4.69 3.44 -16.03
N ARG A 343 -4.56 3.74 -17.32
CA ARG A 343 -5.21 2.98 -18.40
C ARG A 343 -4.69 1.55 -18.47
N GLN A 344 -3.36 1.36 -18.44
CA GLN A 344 -2.74 0.03 -18.37
C GLN A 344 -3.16 -0.73 -17.10
N ALA A 345 -3.16 -0.05 -15.95
CA ALA A 345 -3.52 -0.64 -14.67
C ALA A 345 -5.01 -1.04 -14.61
N VAL A 346 -5.91 -0.26 -15.20
CA VAL A 346 -7.33 -0.60 -15.36
C VAL A 346 -7.49 -1.83 -16.27
N ALA A 347 -6.77 -1.91 -17.38
CA ALA A 347 -6.78 -3.09 -18.26
C ALA A 347 -6.19 -4.33 -17.57
N ASN A 348 -5.14 -4.16 -16.75
CA ASN A 348 -4.59 -5.23 -15.92
C ASN A 348 -5.60 -5.70 -14.87
N ARG A 349 -6.21 -4.76 -14.14
CA ARG A 349 -7.28 -5.05 -13.19
C ARG A 349 -8.38 -5.88 -13.83
N PHE A 350 -8.84 -5.51 -15.02
CA PHE A 350 -9.86 -6.26 -15.76
C PHE A 350 -9.47 -7.74 -15.99
N LYS A 351 -8.26 -7.99 -16.49
CA LYS A 351 -7.75 -9.36 -16.68
C LYS A 351 -7.65 -10.14 -15.38
N ILE A 352 -7.22 -9.48 -14.29
CA ILE A 352 -7.11 -10.11 -12.97
C ILE A 352 -8.50 -10.44 -12.42
N VAL A 353 -9.49 -9.54 -12.55
CA VAL A 353 -10.89 -9.82 -12.13
C VAL A 353 -11.44 -11.04 -12.86
N ILE A 354 -11.25 -11.13 -14.19
CA ILE A 354 -11.67 -12.30 -14.97
C ILE A 354 -11.06 -13.59 -14.38
N ASN A 355 -9.75 -13.58 -14.07
CA ASN A 355 -9.09 -14.75 -13.50
C ASN A 355 -9.60 -15.09 -12.09
N LEU A 356 -9.91 -14.08 -11.26
CA LEU A 356 -10.48 -14.30 -9.92
C LEU A 356 -11.91 -14.82 -9.97
N LEU A 357 -12.72 -14.34 -10.91
CA LEU A 357 -14.06 -14.86 -11.17
C LEU A 357 -14.00 -16.33 -11.61
N ILE A 358 -13.12 -16.64 -12.56
CA ILE A 358 -12.88 -18.01 -13.01
C ILE A 358 -12.46 -18.91 -11.84
N LYS A 359 -11.50 -18.48 -11.02
CA LYS A 359 -11.09 -19.21 -9.81
C LYS A 359 -12.28 -19.42 -8.85
N SER A 360 -13.14 -18.42 -8.71
CA SER A 360 -14.35 -18.51 -7.88
C SER A 360 -15.35 -19.52 -8.44
N PHE A 361 -15.51 -19.59 -9.77
CA PHE A 361 -16.36 -20.61 -10.40
C PHE A 361 -15.80 -22.01 -10.16
N ASP A 362 -14.48 -22.18 -10.25
CA ASP A 362 -13.82 -23.45 -9.98
C ASP A 362 -13.97 -23.90 -8.51
N ASP A 363 -13.97 -22.95 -7.56
CA ASP A 363 -14.21 -23.22 -6.13
C ASP A 363 -15.63 -23.75 -5.85
N PHE A 364 -16.62 -23.39 -6.68
CA PHE A 364 -18.02 -23.81 -6.56
C PHE A 364 -18.46 -24.77 -7.67
N LYS A 365 -17.53 -25.42 -8.38
CA LYS A 365 -17.84 -26.27 -9.54
C LYS A 365 -18.72 -27.49 -9.24
N ASN A 366 -18.75 -27.93 -7.97
CA ASN A 366 -19.54 -29.06 -7.51
C ASN A 366 -20.96 -28.65 -7.07
N GLU A 367 -21.24 -27.35 -6.98
CA GLU A 367 -22.58 -26.86 -6.69
C GLU A 367 -23.50 -27.10 -7.91
N PRO A 368 -24.79 -27.42 -7.70
CA PRO A 368 -25.73 -27.64 -8.79
C PRO A 368 -25.94 -26.37 -9.64
N GLU A 369 -25.78 -25.19 -9.05
CA GLU A 369 -25.88 -23.90 -9.71
C GLU A 369 -25.02 -22.86 -8.99
N ILE A 370 -24.12 -22.20 -9.72
CA ILE A 370 -23.31 -21.09 -9.21
C ILE A 370 -24.13 -19.81 -9.30
N ARG A 371 -24.19 -19.03 -8.23
CA ARG A 371 -24.96 -17.78 -8.16
C ARG A 371 -24.06 -16.62 -7.82
N ILE A 372 -24.07 -15.62 -8.69
CA ILE A 372 -23.25 -14.41 -8.57
C ILE A 372 -24.10 -13.14 -8.61
N VAL A 373 -23.79 -12.19 -7.73
CA VAL A 373 -24.31 -10.83 -7.79
C VAL A 373 -23.15 -9.88 -8.11
N SER A 374 -23.31 -9.05 -9.13
CA SER A 374 -22.38 -7.96 -9.48
C SER A 374 -23.00 -6.62 -9.14
N ILE A 375 -22.26 -5.81 -8.38
CA ILE A 375 -22.72 -4.53 -7.85
C ILE A 375 -21.97 -3.40 -8.54
N ALA A 376 -22.69 -2.40 -9.03
CA ALA A 376 -22.16 -1.39 -9.94
C ALA A 376 -21.48 -2.08 -11.14
N ALA A 377 -22.23 -3.01 -11.74
CA ALA A 377 -21.76 -3.98 -12.71
C ALA A 377 -21.20 -3.35 -13.99
N GLY A 378 -21.56 -2.09 -14.29
CA GLY A 378 -21.24 -1.47 -15.57
C GLY A 378 -21.81 -2.30 -16.72
N SER A 379 -21.03 -2.44 -17.79
CA SER A 379 -21.38 -3.26 -18.95
C SER A 379 -21.10 -4.77 -18.78
N ALA A 380 -20.79 -5.21 -17.54
CA ALA A 380 -20.55 -6.60 -17.14
C ALA A 380 -19.51 -7.41 -17.92
N GLN A 381 -18.62 -6.73 -18.68
CA GLN A 381 -17.62 -7.37 -19.54
C GLN A 381 -16.78 -8.45 -18.83
N ALA A 382 -16.38 -8.22 -17.57
CA ALA A 382 -15.51 -9.14 -16.85
C ALA A 382 -16.20 -10.47 -16.53
N ILE A 383 -17.48 -10.42 -16.13
CA ILE A 383 -18.27 -11.61 -15.83
C ILE A 383 -18.60 -12.37 -17.12
N ILE A 384 -19.01 -11.65 -18.17
CA ILE A 384 -19.30 -12.25 -19.48
C ILE A 384 -18.06 -12.99 -20.01
N GLU A 385 -16.89 -12.35 -19.96
CA GLU A 385 -15.65 -12.97 -20.41
C GLU A 385 -15.22 -14.15 -19.52
N ALA A 386 -15.42 -14.07 -18.20
CA ALA A 386 -15.15 -15.19 -17.30
C ALA A 386 -16.04 -16.41 -17.60
N VAL A 387 -17.35 -16.19 -17.83
CA VAL A 387 -18.31 -17.25 -18.16
C VAL A 387 -17.97 -17.88 -19.51
N LYS A 388 -17.61 -17.08 -20.53
CA LYS A 388 -17.19 -17.60 -21.83
C LYS A 388 -15.97 -18.53 -21.75
N ARG A 389 -15.06 -18.28 -20.81
CA ARG A 389 -13.84 -19.09 -20.58
C ARG A 389 -14.07 -20.36 -19.77
N ARG A 390 -15.28 -20.58 -19.25
CA ARG A 390 -15.68 -21.79 -18.52
C ARG A 390 -16.93 -22.38 -19.15
N LYS A 391 -16.72 -23.32 -20.09
CA LYS A 391 -17.80 -24.06 -20.73
C LYS A 391 -18.49 -24.99 -19.71
N ASN A 392 -19.77 -25.27 -19.93
CA ASN A 392 -20.57 -26.26 -19.18
C ASN A 392 -20.75 -25.98 -17.68
N ILE A 393 -20.67 -24.72 -17.25
CA ILE A 393 -21.06 -24.33 -15.89
C ILE A 393 -22.54 -23.91 -15.86
N ASN A 394 -23.29 -24.44 -14.90
CA ASN A 394 -24.61 -23.93 -14.56
C ASN A 394 -24.45 -22.71 -13.65
N ILE A 395 -24.74 -21.53 -14.17
CA ILE A 395 -24.51 -20.26 -13.48
C ILE A 395 -25.68 -19.30 -13.72
N LYS A 396 -26.14 -18.65 -12.66
CA LYS A 396 -27.06 -17.52 -12.70
C LYS A 396 -26.40 -16.27 -12.15
N ILE A 397 -26.72 -15.14 -12.77
CA ILE A 397 -26.02 -13.88 -12.55
C ILE A 397 -27.06 -12.78 -12.36
N ILE A 398 -26.95 -12.01 -11.28
CA ILE A 398 -27.71 -10.77 -11.11
C ILE A 398 -26.76 -9.59 -11.25
N LEU A 399 -27.09 -8.66 -12.12
CA LEU A 399 -26.38 -7.39 -12.28
C LEU A 399 -27.20 -6.27 -11.68
N ILE A 400 -26.60 -5.49 -10.78
CA ILE A 400 -27.21 -4.33 -10.16
C ILE A 400 -26.38 -3.10 -10.53
N ASP A 401 -26.99 -2.16 -11.25
CA ASP A 401 -26.38 -0.86 -11.53
C ASP A 401 -27.42 0.26 -11.49
N LEU A 402 -27.01 1.44 -11.02
CA LEU A 402 -27.88 2.62 -10.98
C LEU A 402 -27.99 3.28 -12.37
N ASP A 403 -26.97 3.12 -13.22
CA ASP A 403 -26.95 3.67 -14.56
C ASP A 403 -27.70 2.74 -15.53
N ASN A 404 -28.87 3.16 -16.00
CA ASN A 404 -29.64 2.36 -16.95
C ASN A 404 -28.89 2.13 -18.27
N THR A 405 -28.04 3.07 -18.69
CA THR A 405 -27.24 2.89 -19.91
C THR A 405 -26.20 1.79 -19.76
N ALA A 406 -25.72 1.55 -18.54
CA ALA A 406 -24.82 0.45 -18.23
C ALA A 406 -25.54 -0.90 -18.31
N ILE A 407 -26.77 -0.96 -17.77
CA ILE A 407 -27.63 -2.14 -17.82
C ILE A 407 -27.99 -2.52 -19.26
N GLU A 408 -28.38 -1.54 -20.08
CA GLU A 408 -28.66 -1.78 -21.50
C GLU A 408 -27.43 -2.31 -22.25
N GLU A 409 -26.26 -1.72 -22.02
CA GLU A 409 -25.01 -2.21 -22.62
C GLU A 409 -24.67 -3.63 -22.14
N ALA A 410 -24.87 -3.92 -20.85
CA ALA A 410 -24.64 -5.26 -20.31
C ALA A 410 -25.57 -6.29 -20.97
N ARG A 411 -26.83 -5.93 -21.26
CA ARG A 411 -27.78 -6.79 -21.99
C ARG A 411 -27.32 -7.06 -23.42
N ILE A 412 -26.90 -6.01 -24.13
CA ILE A 412 -26.32 -6.14 -25.49
C ILE A 412 -25.11 -7.07 -25.47
N ASN A 413 -24.19 -6.89 -24.53
CA ASN A 413 -22.99 -7.73 -24.40
C ASN A 413 -23.33 -9.18 -24.05
N ALA A 414 -24.29 -9.41 -23.16
CA ALA A 414 -24.73 -10.76 -22.79
C ALA A 414 -25.41 -11.47 -23.96
N LYS A 415 -26.26 -10.75 -24.72
CA LYS A 415 -26.91 -11.27 -25.92
C LYS A 415 -25.88 -11.60 -27.02
N ALA A 416 -24.93 -10.70 -27.27
CA ALA A 416 -23.84 -10.93 -28.22
C ALA A 416 -22.96 -12.13 -27.84
N ALA A 417 -22.86 -12.44 -26.54
CA ALA A 417 -22.17 -13.62 -26.04
C ALA A 417 -23.03 -14.90 -26.01
N GLY A 418 -24.32 -14.83 -26.34
CA GLY A 418 -25.26 -15.95 -26.25
C GLY A 418 -25.56 -16.39 -24.81
N LEU A 419 -25.45 -15.47 -23.85
CA LEU A 419 -25.59 -15.74 -22.41
C LEU A 419 -26.78 -15.04 -21.76
N GLU A 420 -27.62 -14.32 -22.51
CA GLU A 420 -28.69 -13.48 -21.99
C GLU A 420 -29.61 -14.19 -20.97
N ASN A 421 -29.93 -15.46 -21.20
CA ASN A 421 -30.76 -16.28 -20.32
C ASN A 421 -30.12 -16.60 -18.95
N LYS A 422 -28.82 -16.35 -18.77
CA LYS A 422 -28.11 -16.52 -17.49
C LYS A 422 -28.13 -15.26 -16.62
N PHE A 423 -28.57 -14.13 -17.16
CA PHE A 423 -28.50 -12.83 -16.50
C PHE A 423 -29.87 -12.28 -16.13
N LEU A 424 -29.97 -11.75 -14.91
CA LEU A 424 -31.04 -10.85 -14.49
C LEU A 424 -30.46 -9.45 -14.33
N PHE A 425 -31.09 -8.47 -14.96
CA PHE A 425 -30.64 -7.08 -14.98
C PHE A 425 -31.53 -6.23 -14.09
N ILE A 426 -30.94 -5.55 -13.11
CA ILE A 426 -31.67 -4.71 -12.16
C ILE A 426 -31.11 -3.29 -12.18
N ASN A 427 -31.93 -2.33 -12.64
CA ASN A 427 -31.61 -0.92 -12.54
C ASN A 427 -31.97 -0.38 -11.15
N ASN A 428 -31.05 -0.47 -10.20
CA ASN A 428 -31.25 0.03 -8.84
C ASN A 428 -29.91 0.27 -8.12
N SER A 429 -29.99 0.85 -6.93
CA SER A 429 -28.85 1.07 -6.05
C SER A 429 -28.59 -0.12 -5.13
N THR A 430 -27.49 -0.06 -4.37
CA THR A 430 -27.15 -1.04 -3.32
C THR A 430 -28.12 -1.10 -2.14
N LYS A 431 -29.27 -0.42 -2.19
CA LYS A 431 -30.29 -0.46 -1.13
C LYS A 431 -31.10 -1.75 -1.15
N ILE A 432 -31.24 -2.39 -2.30
CA ILE A 432 -32.03 -3.62 -2.49
C ILE A 432 -31.21 -4.90 -2.28
N LEU A 433 -29.97 -4.81 -1.79
CA LEU A 433 -29.05 -5.94 -1.78
C LEU A 433 -29.59 -7.11 -0.97
N GLU A 434 -30.10 -6.85 0.24
CA GLU A 434 -30.69 -7.86 1.12
C GLU A 434 -31.91 -8.50 0.45
N GLU A 435 -32.85 -7.70 -0.05
CA GLU A 435 -34.07 -8.20 -0.72
C GLU A 435 -33.73 -9.15 -1.90
N VAL A 436 -32.78 -8.74 -2.74
CA VAL A 436 -32.33 -9.53 -3.89
C VAL A 436 -31.61 -10.79 -3.42
N CYS A 437 -30.69 -10.66 -2.47
CA CYS A 437 -29.82 -11.74 -2.08
C CYS A 437 -30.45 -12.74 -1.12
N ASP A 438 -31.48 -12.37 -0.36
CA ASP A 438 -32.22 -13.28 0.52
C ASP A 438 -32.93 -14.36 -0.31
N LYS A 439 -33.50 -13.97 -1.46
CA LYS A 439 -34.12 -14.88 -2.43
C LYS A 439 -33.07 -15.59 -3.29
N PHE A 440 -32.06 -14.86 -3.75
CA PHE A 440 -31.10 -15.38 -4.72
C PHE A 440 -30.00 -16.25 -4.10
N LYS A 441 -29.58 -15.96 -2.87
CA LYS A 441 -28.52 -16.65 -2.11
C LYS A 441 -27.20 -16.81 -2.92
N PRO A 442 -26.51 -15.71 -3.25
CA PRO A 442 -25.29 -15.76 -4.05
C PRO A 442 -24.13 -16.38 -3.27
N GLN A 443 -23.34 -17.24 -3.92
CA GLN A 443 -22.04 -17.69 -3.39
C GLN A 443 -20.92 -16.68 -3.70
N ILE A 444 -21.09 -15.87 -4.75
CA ILE A 444 -20.08 -14.91 -5.21
C ILE A 444 -20.70 -13.51 -5.28
N ILE A 445 -20.04 -12.52 -4.69
CA ILE A 445 -20.37 -11.11 -4.87
C ILE A 445 -19.16 -10.39 -5.45
N GLU A 446 -19.34 -9.74 -6.59
CA GLU A 446 -18.32 -8.91 -7.25
C GLU A 446 -18.74 -7.44 -7.19
N MET A 447 -17.80 -6.57 -6.80
CA MET A 447 -18.01 -5.12 -6.70
C MET A 447 -16.70 -4.39 -6.96
N VAL A 448 -16.28 -4.31 -8.22
CA VAL A 448 -15.00 -3.73 -8.60
C VAL A 448 -15.18 -2.31 -9.15
N GLY A 449 -14.41 -1.35 -8.61
CA GLY A 449 -14.43 0.06 -9.00
C GLY A 449 -15.42 0.93 -8.22
N PHE A 450 -16.33 0.34 -7.45
CA PHE A 450 -17.30 1.12 -6.67
C PHE A 450 -16.71 1.77 -5.41
N LEU A 451 -15.71 1.15 -4.78
CA LEU A 451 -15.05 1.69 -3.58
C LEU A 451 -14.26 2.97 -3.86
N ASP A 452 -13.87 3.19 -5.12
CA ASP A 452 -13.17 4.39 -5.58
C ASP A 452 -14.02 5.66 -5.42
N TYR A 453 -15.32 5.55 -5.11
CA TYR A 453 -16.22 6.68 -4.87
C TYR A 453 -16.85 6.68 -3.48
N ARG A 454 -16.49 5.73 -2.61
CA ARG A 454 -17.11 5.54 -1.30
C ARG A 454 -16.18 6.00 -0.18
N PRO A 455 -16.61 6.94 0.69
CA PRO A 455 -15.92 7.25 1.94
C PRO A 455 -15.77 6.02 2.85
N LYS A 456 -14.82 6.04 3.79
CA LYS A 456 -14.43 4.89 4.60
C LYS A 456 -15.63 4.24 5.31
N GLU A 457 -16.43 5.03 6.01
CA GLU A 457 -17.56 4.56 6.83
C GLU A 457 -18.65 3.91 5.97
N LYS A 458 -18.94 4.54 4.82
CA LYS A 458 -19.92 4.01 3.84
C LYS A 458 -19.41 2.73 3.17
N ALA A 459 -18.10 2.62 2.96
CA ALA A 459 -17.48 1.43 2.39
C ALA A 459 -17.54 0.26 3.38
N ILE A 460 -17.16 0.48 4.64
CA ILE A 460 -17.23 -0.56 5.71
C ILE A 460 -18.66 -1.06 5.87
N ARG A 461 -19.64 -0.15 5.98
CA ARG A 461 -21.06 -0.54 6.10
C ARG A 461 -21.53 -1.39 4.91
N LEU A 462 -21.14 -1.04 3.69
CA LEU A 462 -21.51 -1.80 2.49
C LEU A 462 -20.86 -3.19 2.49
N ILE A 463 -19.58 -3.29 2.84
CA ILE A 463 -18.85 -4.56 2.85
C ILE A 463 -19.34 -5.46 3.98
N SER A 464 -19.71 -4.91 5.14
CA SER A 464 -20.35 -5.67 6.23
C SER A 464 -21.65 -6.30 5.73
N ARG A 465 -22.53 -5.52 5.09
CA ARG A 465 -23.77 -6.05 4.50
C ARG A 465 -23.50 -7.17 3.50
N ILE A 466 -22.50 -6.99 2.62
CA ILE A 466 -22.09 -8.02 1.65
C ILE A 466 -21.59 -9.30 2.37
N LYS A 467 -20.77 -9.16 3.41
CA LYS A 467 -20.30 -10.28 4.23
C LYS A 467 -21.48 -10.99 4.89
N ASP A 468 -22.44 -10.26 5.43
CA ASP A 468 -23.58 -10.84 6.13
C ASP A 468 -24.47 -11.66 5.17
N ILE A 469 -24.66 -11.16 3.94
CA ILE A 469 -25.38 -11.83 2.86
C ILE A 469 -24.70 -13.12 2.38
N LEU A 470 -23.37 -13.15 2.27
CA LEU A 470 -22.64 -14.30 1.74
C LEU A 470 -22.84 -15.55 2.62
N PRO A 471 -22.95 -16.77 2.05
CA PRO A 471 -22.87 -18.00 2.82
C PRO A 471 -21.45 -18.23 3.36
N GLU A 472 -21.27 -19.16 4.29
CA GLU A 472 -19.93 -19.59 4.72
C GLU A 472 -19.12 -20.07 3.51
N ASN A 473 -17.83 -19.71 3.42
CA ASN A 473 -16.98 -19.88 2.24
C ASN A 473 -17.37 -19.05 0.99
N GLY A 474 -18.43 -18.23 1.07
CA GLY A 474 -18.81 -17.30 0.02
C GLY A 474 -17.67 -16.32 -0.32
N ILE A 475 -17.58 -15.94 -1.59
CA ILE A 475 -16.46 -15.14 -2.12
C ILE A 475 -16.91 -13.71 -2.40
N PHE A 476 -16.12 -12.75 -1.91
CA PHE A 476 -16.24 -11.34 -2.23
C PHE A 476 -15.01 -10.83 -2.99
N ILE A 477 -15.24 -10.23 -4.16
CA ILE A 477 -14.21 -9.62 -4.99
C ILE A 477 -14.47 -8.12 -5.09
N THR A 478 -13.47 -7.32 -4.73
CA THR A 478 -13.54 -5.86 -4.86
C THR A 478 -12.18 -5.25 -5.20
N CYS A 479 -12.10 -3.94 -5.41
CA CYS A 479 -10.82 -3.26 -5.58
C CYS A 479 -10.86 -1.83 -5.05
N ASN A 480 -9.67 -1.25 -4.87
CA ASN A 480 -9.51 0.17 -4.68
C ASN A 480 -8.26 0.69 -5.42
N ILE A 481 -8.37 1.89 -5.98
CA ILE A 481 -7.25 2.64 -6.54
C ILE A 481 -6.34 3.20 -5.43
N ARG A 482 -5.02 3.19 -5.67
CA ARG A 482 -3.97 3.77 -4.84
C ARG A 482 -3.50 5.09 -5.42
N LYS A 483 -3.11 6.02 -4.52
CA LYS A 483 -2.45 7.26 -4.91
C LYS A 483 -1.23 6.96 -5.79
N ASN A 484 -1.21 7.58 -6.97
CA ASN A 484 -0.23 7.37 -8.01
C ASN A 484 0.17 8.71 -8.65
N ARG A 485 1.19 8.67 -9.52
CA ARG A 485 1.79 9.89 -10.10
C ARG A 485 0.90 10.62 -11.11
N GLU A 486 -0.12 9.96 -11.64
CA GLU A 486 -1.09 10.57 -12.57
C GLU A 486 -2.36 11.05 -11.84
N LYS A 487 -2.41 11.01 -10.50
CA LYS A 487 -3.58 11.47 -9.73
C LYS A 487 -4.02 12.88 -10.12
N ILE A 488 -3.10 13.82 -10.28
CA ILE A 488 -3.44 15.20 -10.64
C ILE A 488 -4.07 15.25 -12.04
N PHE A 489 -3.55 14.46 -12.98
CA PHE A 489 -4.13 14.32 -14.31
C PHE A 489 -5.56 13.77 -14.24
N LEU A 490 -5.79 12.71 -13.45
CA LEU A 490 -7.13 12.16 -13.27
C LEU A 490 -8.10 13.18 -12.64
N ASP A 491 -7.69 13.86 -11.57
CA ASP A 491 -8.54 14.80 -10.85
C ASP A 491 -8.89 16.06 -11.66
N TRP A 492 -7.94 16.55 -12.47
CA TRP A 492 -8.03 17.89 -13.05
C TRP A 492 -8.07 17.94 -14.56
N VAL A 493 -7.58 16.91 -15.26
CA VAL A 493 -7.72 16.83 -16.72
C VAL A 493 -8.94 15.99 -17.06
N LEU A 494 -9.06 14.81 -16.46
CA LEU A 494 -10.23 13.94 -16.66
C LEU A 494 -11.42 14.30 -15.75
N LEU A 495 -11.23 15.22 -14.79
CA LEU A 495 -12.25 15.59 -13.79
C LEU A 495 -12.84 14.38 -13.06
N TRP A 496 -11.96 13.46 -12.70
CA TRP A 496 -12.29 12.15 -12.14
C TRP A 496 -11.78 12.00 -10.69
N PRO A 497 -12.43 12.66 -9.72
CA PRO A 497 -12.02 12.57 -8.32
C PRO A 497 -12.39 11.22 -7.70
N MET A 498 -11.40 10.52 -7.15
CA MET A 498 -11.56 9.22 -6.50
C MET A 498 -11.10 9.22 -5.03
N VAL A 499 -11.54 8.21 -4.28
CA VAL A 499 -11.10 7.88 -2.93
C VAL A 499 -9.95 6.89 -3.03
N TYR A 500 -8.73 7.38 -2.82
CA TYR A 500 -7.52 6.59 -2.94
C TYR A 500 -7.17 5.89 -1.63
N ARG A 501 -6.89 4.58 -1.71
CA ARG A 501 -6.44 3.75 -0.58
C ARG A 501 -5.23 2.92 -0.99
N SER A 502 -4.23 2.87 -0.12
CA SER A 502 -3.15 1.88 -0.17
C SER A 502 -3.71 0.47 -0.01
N ARG A 503 -2.91 -0.53 -0.38
CA ARG A 503 -3.27 -1.94 -0.17
C ARG A 503 -3.48 -2.26 1.31
N GLU A 504 -2.70 -1.65 2.20
CA GLU A 504 -2.84 -1.80 3.65
C GLU A 504 -4.15 -1.16 4.16
N GLU A 505 -4.52 0.02 3.63
CA GLU A 505 -5.81 0.65 3.96
C GLU A 505 -7.00 -0.14 3.44
N LEU A 506 -6.92 -0.71 2.23
CA LEU A 506 -7.95 -1.60 1.69
C LEU A 506 -8.08 -2.86 2.55
N PHE A 507 -6.96 -3.49 2.92
CA PHE A 507 -6.96 -4.65 3.79
C PHE A 507 -7.61 -4.35 5.14
N LYS A 508 -7.19 -3.26 5.79
CA LYS A 508 -7.77 -2.83 7.07
C LYS A 508 -9.27 -2.58 6.95
N LEU A 509 -9.71 -1.96 5.86
CA LEU A 509 -11.12 -1.68 5.59
C LEU A 509 -11.95 -2.98 5.47
N ILE A 510 -11.42 -4.02 4.83
CA ILE A 510 -12.04 -5.34 4.73
C ILE A 510 -12.14 -6.03 6.10
N LEU A 511 -11.08 -5.93 6.93
CA LEU A 511 -11.09 -6.50 8.29
C LEU A 511 -12.05 -5.75 9.22
N GLU A 512 -12.08 -4.42 9.14
CA GLU A 512 -13.04 -3.59 9.89
C GLU A 512 -14.49 -3.90 9.50
N ALA A 513 -14.73 -4.41 8.29
CA ALA A 513 -16.04 -4.90 7.85
C ALA A 513 -16.34 -6.35 8.28
N GLY A 514 -15.42 -7.00 9.00
CA GLY A 514 -15.65 -8.27 9.68
C GLY A 514 -15.15 -9.53 8.96
N PHE A 515 -14.45 -9.43 7.83
CA PHE A 515 -13.79 -10.59 7.22
C PHE A 515 -12.59 -11.05 8.05
N LYS A 516 -12.36 -12.37 8.12
CA LYS A 516 -11.22 -12.96 8.84
C LYS A 516 -9.92 -12.74 8.08
N LYS A 517 -8.85 -12.40 8.80
CA LYS A 517 -7.55 -12.00 8.23
C LYS A 517 -6.96 -13.07 7.30
N GLU A 518 -7.01 -14.32 7.72
CA GLU A 518 -6.53 -15.51 7.02
C GLU A 518 -7.35 -15.87 5.77
N LYS A 519 -8.51 -15.23 5.57
CA LYS A 519 -9.40 -15.43 4.43
C LYS A 519 -9.36 -14.27 3.43
N VAL A 520 -8.45 -13.31 3.60
CA VAL A 520 -8.35 -12.11 2.74
C VAL A 520 -7.00 -12.08 2.05
N GLU A 521 -7.02 -12.08 0.72
CA GLU A 521 -5.86 -11.87 -0.13
C GLU A 521 -6.00 -10.51 -0.86
N ILE A 522 -4.92 -9.72 -0.86
CA ILE A 522 -4.82 -8.46 -1.57
C ILE A 522 -3.85 -8.61 -2.73
N ILE A 523 -4.35 -8.40 -3.95
CA ILE A 523 -3.62 -8.63 -5.19
C ILE A 523 -3.44 -7.30 -5.90
N SER A 524 -2.20 -6.84 -5.99
CA SER A 524 -1.83 -5.64 -6.74
C SER A 524 -1.52 -6.01 -8.19
N GLU A 525 -2.05 -5.23 -9.12
CA GLU A 525 -1.59 -5.27 -10.51
C GLU A 525 -0.15 -4.74 -10.64
N PRO A 526 0.56 -4.99 -11.75
CA PRO A 526 1.99 -4.69 -11.91
C PRO A 526 2.44 -3.26 -11.55
N PHE A 527 1.62 -2.23 -11.79
CA PHE A 527 1.92 -0.84 -11.40
C PHE A 527 1.59 -0.51 -9.93
N CYS A 528 0.90 -1.42 -9.22
CA CYS A 528 0.37 -1.23 -7.88
C CYS A 528 -0.56 -0.01 -7.73
N ILE A 529 -1.23 0.36 -8.82
CA ILE A 529 -2.26 1.40 -8.90
C ILE A 529 -3.59 0.82 -8.42
N HIS A 530 -4.01 -0.35 -8.91
CA HIS A 530 -5.22 -1.01 -8.42
C HIS A 530 -4.87 -2.19 -7.52
N ASN A 531 -5.45 -2.20 -6.33
CA ASN A 531 -5.35 -3.31 -5.39
C ASN A 531 -6.71 -4.00 -5.34
N LEU A 532 -6.75 -5.28 -5.70
CA LEU A 532 -7.92 -6.12 -5.63
C LEU A 532 -7.94 -6.84 -4.28
N ALA A 533 -9.11 -6.98 -3.69
CA ALA A 533 -9.31 -7.83 -2.52
C ALA A 533 -10.13 -9.05 -2.94
N PHE A 534 -9.61 -10.23 -2.63
CA PHE A 534 -10.28 -11.51 -2.78
C PHE A 534 -10.51 -12.05 -1.37
N CYS A 535 -11.77 -12.07 -0.94
CA CYS A 535 -12.15 -12.37 0.45
C CYS A 535 -13.05 -13.60 0.46
N LYS A 536 -12.78 -14.57 1.33
CA LYS A 536 -13.69 -15.67 1.64
C LYS A 536 -14.37 -15.39 2.99
N LYS A 537 -15.68 -15.61 3.11
CA LYS A 537 -16.40 -15.52 4.39
C LYS A 537 -15.97 -16.65 5.31
#